data_AF-A0A524CUX3-F1
#
_entry.id   AF-A0A524CUX3-F1
#
_cell.length_a   1.000
_cell.length_b   1.000
_cell.length_c   1.000
_cell.angle_alpha   90.00
_cell.angle_beta   90.00
_cell.angle_gamma   90.00
#
_symmetry.space_group_name_H-M   'P 1'
#
loop_
_entity.id
_entity.type
_entity.pdbx_description
1 polymer ?
#
loop_
_entity_poly.entity_id
_entity_poly.type
_entity_poly.pdbx_seq_one_letter_code
_entity_poly.pdbx_strand_id
1 'polypeptide(L)'
;MEPLKNIFKTMFGRWEGDPDNQDYYVKIFFAFISGVVCALGGEAYAGVRGLWLGLLVYVLSLFVIVYLLEIDPEEIGGRQKLITKTLPSYLLLWVLLWSLLYGFVASPGLIENQALRILAGIFT
;
A
#
# COMPACT_ATOMS: atom_id res chain seq x y z
N MET A 1 -13.45 -10.28 -16.78
CA MET A 1 -12.16 -9.55 -16.84
C MET A 1 -12.27 -8.25 -17.64
N GLU A 2 -12.91 -8.24 -18.80
CA GLU A 2 -13.10 -7.04 -19.63
C GLU A 2 -13.65 -5.78 -18.93
N PRO A 3 -14.69 -5.84 -18.06
CA PRO A 3 -15.17 -4.63 -17.40
C PRO A 3 -14.14 -4.04 -16.43
N LEU A 4 -13.43 -4.89 -15.68
CA LEU A 4 -12.37 -4.45 -14.77
C LEU A 4 -11.19 -3.84 -15.53
N LYS A 5 -10.80 -4.50 -16.63
CA LYS A 5 -9.77 -4.01 -17.55
C LYS A 5 -10.13 -2.62 -18.09
N ASN A 6 -11.37 -2.43 -18.53
CA ASN A 6 -11.85 -1.14 -19.02
C ASN A 6 -11.79 -0.06 -17.94
N ILE A 7 -12.21 -0.35 -16.71
CA ILE A 7 -12.15 0.61 -15.60
C ILE A 7 -10.71 1.04 -15.32
N PHE A 8 -9.77 0.08 -15.21
CA PHE A 8 -8.36 0.39 -14.95
C PHE A 8 -7.72 1.13 -16.12
N LYS A 9 -8.00 0.74 -17.37
CA LYS A 9 -7.54 1.47 -18.55
C LYS A 9 -8.15 2.88 -18.63
N THR A 10 -9.39 3.09 -18.21
CA THR A 10 -9.97 4.44 -18.15
C THR A 10 -9.33 5.29 -17.04
N MET A 11 -9.11 4.73 -15.85
CA MET A 11 -8.50 5.47 -14.74
C MET A 11 -7.03 5.80 -14.96
N PHE A 12 -6.26 4.88 -15.56
CA PHE A 12 -4.81 5.03 -15.75
C PHE A 12 -4.41 5.27 -17.21
N GLY A 13 -5.36 5.37 -18.14
CA GLY A 13 -5.10 5.55 -19.57
C GLY A 13 -4.46 6.89 -19.92
N ARG A 14 -4.56 7.87 -19.01
CA ARG A 14 -3.82 9.14 -19.13
C ARG A 14 -2.31 8.94 -19.30
N TRP A 15 -1.75 7.85 -18.77
CA TRP A 15 -0.32 7.55 -18.82
C TRP A 15 0.01 6.38 -19.75
N GLU A 16 -0.90 5.95 -20.63
CA GLU A 16 -0.66 4.82 -21.54
C GLU A 16 0.54 5.06 -22.49
N GLY A 17 0.85 6.31 -22.82
CA GLY A 17 2.04 6.67 -23.60
C GLY A 17 3.35 6.68 -22.82
N ASP A 18 3.31 6.45 -21.50
CA ASP A 18 4.48 6.42 -20.62
C ASP A 18 4.33 5.30 -19.57
N PRO A 19 4.74 4.07 -19.91
CA PRO A 19 4.64 2.90 -19.02
C PRO A 19 5.31 3.12 -17.67
N ASP A 20 6.37 3.92 -17.66
CA ASP A 20 7.20 4.24 -16.50
C ASP A 20 6.50 5.18 -15.51
N ASN A 21 5.54 5.98 -15.98
CA ASN A 21 4.66 6.78 -15.13
C ASN A 21 3.39 6.00 -14.77
N GLN A 22 2.85 5.22 -15.70
CA GLN A 22 1.65 4.43 -15.47
C GLN A 22 1.84 3.40 -14.35
N ASP A 23 2.97 2.68 -14.34
CA ASP A 23 3.31 1.73 -13.28
C ASP A 23 3.40 2.41 -11.90
N TYR A 24 3.99 3.61 -11.87
CA TYR A 24 4.17 4.39 -10.66
C TYR A 24 2.82 4.78 -10.05
N TYR A 25 1.93 5.41 -10.84
CA TYR A 25 0.64 5.89 -10.33
C TYR A 25 -0.28 4.76 -9.88
N VAL A 26 -0.23 3.60 -10.55
CA VAL A 26 -1.00 2.42 -10.14
C VAL A 26 -0.55 1.96 -8.75
N LYS A 27 0.75 1.80 -8.52
CA LYS A 27 1.28 1.39 -7.20
C LYS A 27 0.96 2.41 -6.12
N ILE A 28 1.09 3.69 -6.42
CA ILE A 28 0.76 4.77 -5.48
C ILE A 28 -0.72 4.75 -5.10
N PHE A 29 -1.61 4.48 -6.06
CA PHE A 29 -3.04 4.31 -5.79
C PHE A 29 -3.32 3.12 -4.86
N PHE A 30 -2.66 1.98 -5.09
CA PHE A 30 -2.78 0.81 -4.22
C PHE A 30 -2.17 1.03 -2.82
N ALA A 31 -1.05 1.76 -2.71
CA ALA A 31 -0.48 2.19 -1.42
C ALA A 31 -1.47 3.05 -0.63
N PHE A 32 -2.13 3.99 -1.32
CA PHE A 32 -3.12 4.86 -0.72
C PHE A 32 -4.30 4.06 -0.15
N ILE A 33 -4.92 3.21 -0.97
CA ILE A 33 -6.07 2.39 -0.56
C ILE A 33 -5.67 1.47 0.60
N SER A 34 -4.56 0.75 0.49
CA SER A 34 -4.13 -0.16 1.55
C SER A 34 -3.80 0.59 2.85
N GLY A 35 -3.19 1.77 2.79
CA GLY A 35 -2.89 2.58 3.98
C GLY A 35 -4.15 3.02 4.70
N VAL A 36 -5.17 3.47 3.94
CA VAL A 36 -6.49 3.82 4.48
C VAL A 36 -7.18 2.60 5.10
N VAL A 37 -7.18 1.45 4.43
CA VAL A 37 -7.79 0.22 4.95
C VAL A 37 -7.09 -0.26 6.23
N CYS A 38 -5.75 -0.25 6.27
CA CYS A 38 -4.99 -0.60 7.46
C CYS A 38 -5.32 0.33 8.64
N ALA A 39 -5.47 1.63 8.38
CA ALA A 39 -5.80 2.59 9.43
C ALA A 39 -7.23 2.44 9.94
N LEU A 40 -8.22 2.33 9.05
CA LEU A 40 -9.63 2.19 9.41
C LEU A 40 -9.92 0.88 10.13
N GLY A 41 -9.20 -0.20 9.81
CA GLY A 41 -9.33 -1.46 10.53
C GLY A 41 -8.67 -1.46 11.91
N GLY A 42 -7.99 -0.37 12.31
CA GLY A 42 -7.47 -0.17 13.66
C GLY A 42 -6.62 -1.35 14.14
N GLU A 43 -6.96 -1.89 15.32
CA GLU A 43 -6.23 -2.99 15.96
C GLU A 43 -6.14 -4.26 15.11
N ALA A 44 -7.10 -4.51 14.21
CA ALA A 44 -7.09 -5.71 13.38
C ALA A 44 -5.84 -5.79 12.48
N TYR A 45 -5.33 -4.63 12.06
CA TYR A 45 -4.15 -4.52 11.20
C TYR A 45 -2.91 -4.02 11.94
N ALA A 46 -2.94 -3.83 13.26
CA ALA A 46 -1.77 -3.40 14.02
C ALA A 46 -0.57 -4.38 13.86
N GLY A 47 0.63 -3.81 13.76
CA GLY A 47 1.88 -4.56 13.66
C GLY A 47 2.00 -5.43 12.39
N VAL A 48 2.35 -6.70 12.55
CA VAL A 48 2.68 -7.60 11.41
C VAL A 48 1.48 -7.85 10.48
N ARG A 49 0.25 -7.74 10.98
CA ARG A 49 -0.96 -8.03 10.19
C ARG A 49 -1.18 -7.00 9.07
N GLY A 50 -0.99 -5.72 9.37
CA GLY A 50 -1.03 -4.65 8.37
C GLY A 50 0.13 -4.77 7.38
N LEU A 51 1.31 -5.23 7.84
CA LEU A 51 2.43 -5.51 6.95
C LEU A 51 2.13 -6.60 5.91
N TRP A 52 1.50 -7.69 6.32
CA TRP A 52 1.04 -8.71 5.38
C TRP A 52 0.04 -8.16 4.36
N LEU A 53 -0.90 -7.32 4.79
CA LEU A 53 -1.85 -6.69 3.87
C LEU A 53 -1.13 -5.75 2.88
N GLY A 54 -0.23 -4.90 3.35
CA GLY A 54 0.53 -3.97 2.52
C GLY A 54 1.36 -4.68 1.46
N LEU A 55 2.01 -5.80 1.82
CA LEU A 55 2.77 -6.64 0.88
C LEU A 55 1.85 -7.36 -0.12
N LEU A 56 0.73 -7.92 0.34
CA LEU A 56 -0.24 -8.57 -0.53
C LEU A 56 -0.79 -7.60 -1.57
N VAL A 57 -1.16 -6.39 -1.14
CA VAL A 57 -1.68 -5.35 -2.03
C VAL A 57 -0.61 -4.86 -3.00
N TYR A 58 0.65 -4.77 -2.55
CA TYR A 58 1.77 -4.46 -3.44
C TYR A 58 1.93 -5.53 -4.54
N VAL A 59 1.90 -6.82 -4.19
CA VAL A 59 1.95 -7.91 -5.17
C VAL A 59 0.76 -7.85 -6.12
N LEU A 60 -0.46 -7.61 -5.61
CA LEU A 60 -1.64 -7.43 -6.45
C LEU A 60 -1.48 -6.27 -7.44
N SER A 61 -0.86 -5.16 -7.05
CA SER A 61 -0.61 -4.04 -7.97
C SER A 61 0.27 -4.46 -9.16
N LEU A 62 1.23 -5.36 -8.96
CA LEU A 62 2.06 -5.91 -10.04
C LEU A 62 1.23 -6.75 -11.01
N PHE A 63 0.29 -7.55 -10.50
CA PHE A 63 -0.65 -8.30 -11.34
C PHE A 63 -1.55 -7.37 -12.16
N VAL A 64 -2.04 -6.28 -11.57
CA VAL A 64 -2.83 -5.28 -12.29
C VAL A 64 -2.03 -4.65 -13.43
N ILE A 65 -0.77 -4.28 -13.18
CA ILE A 65 0.08 -3.67 -14.20
C ILE A 65 0.30 -4.63 -15.38
N VAL A 66 0.70 -5.88 -15.11
CA VAL A 66 1.04 -6.83 -16.17
C VAL A 66 -0.19 -7.36 -16.90
N TYR A 67 -1.27 -7.69 -16.19
CA TYR A 67 -2.41 -8.40 -16.79
C TYR A 67 -3.60 -7.52 -17.13
N LEU A 68 -3.85 -6.44 -16.37
CA LEU A 68 -4.99 -5.54 -16.65
C LEU A 68 -4.56 -4.39 -17.55
N LEU A 69 -3.42 -3.77 -17.26
CA LEU A 69 -2.89 -2.68 -18.08
C LEU A 69 -2.03 -3.16 -19.24
N GLU A 70 -1.66 -4.45 -19.26
CA GLU A 70 -0.89 -5.07 -20.35
C GLU A 70 0.46 -4.40 -20.59
N ILE A 71 1.06 -3.84 -19.54
CA ILE A 71 2.38 -3.24 -19.63
C ILE A 71 3.42 -4.35 -19.70
N ASP A 72 4.23 -4.35 -20.75
CA ASP A 72 5.34 -5.28 -20.85
C ASP A 72 6.45 -4.87 -19.87
N PRO A 73 6.88 -5.75 -18.94
CA PRO A 73 7.99 -5.47 -18.05
C PRO A 73 9.29 -5.08 -18.78
N GLU A 74 9.48 -5.51 -20.02
CA GLU A 74 10.67 -5.16 -20.82
C GLU A 74 10.73 -3.65 -21.13
N GLU A 75 9.59 -2.99 -21.34
CA GLU A 75 9.51 -1.55 -21.60
C GLU A 75 9.97 -0.70 -20.39
N ILE A 76 9.83 -1.24 -19.18
CA ILE A 76 10.21 -0.58 -17.92
C ILE A 76 11.69 -0.86 -17.56
N GLY A 77 12.37 -1.72 -18.32
CA GLY A 77 13.74 -2.19 -18.05
C GLY A 77 13.78 -3.49 -17.22
N GLY A 78 12.77 -4.33 -17.39
CA GLY A 78 12.69 -5.69 -16.86
C GLY A 78 11.88 -5.84 -15.57
N ARG A 79 11.59 -7.10 -15.22
CA ARG A 79 10.78 -7.46 -14.04
C ARG A 79 11.37 -6.96 -12.72
N GLN A 80 12.70 -6.98 -12.59
CA GLN A 80 13.35 -6.50 -11.37
C GLN A 80 13.10 -5.01 -11.18
N LYS A 81 13.24 -4.21 -12.23
CA LYS A 81 13.00 -2.76 -12.19
C LYS A 81 11.52 -2.44 -11.97
N LEU A 82 10.61 -3.20 -12.60
CA LEU A 82 9.19 -3.13 -12.32
C LEU A 82 8.88 -3.34 -10.83
N ILE A 83 9.59 -4.21 -10.12
CA ILE A 83 9.40 -4.39 -8.68
C ILE A 83 10.07 -3.23 -7.92
N THR A 84 11.38 -3.08 -8.04
CA THR A 84 12.16 -2.28 -7.09
C THR A 84 12.03 -0.77 -7.28
N LYS A 85 11.76 -0.27 -8.49
CA LYS A 85 11.76 1.18 -8.81
C LYS A 85 10.84 1.98 -7.90
N THR A 86 9.61 1.50 -7.71
CA THR A 86 8.55 2.22 -6.98
C THR A 86 8.37 1.70 -5.55
N LEU A 87 9.07 0.63 -5.17
CA LEU A 87 8.94 0.00 -3.86
C LEU A 87 9.21 0.98 -2.69
N PRO A 88 10.27 1.81 -2.69
CA PRO A 88 10.50 2.77 -1.60
C PRO A 88 9.38 3.79 -1.47
N SER A 89 8.93 4.38 -2.59
CA SER A 89 7.86 5.37 -2.61
C SER A 89 6.52 4.78 -2.16
N TYR A 90 6.23 3.54 -2.59
CA TYR A 90 5.06 2.79 -2.14
C TYR A 90 5.08 2.60 -0.63
N LEU A 91 6.17 2.07 -0.08
CA LEU A 91 6.30 1.79 1.35
C LEU A 91 6.22 3.07 2.18
N LEU A 92 6.89 4.14 1.74
CA LEU A 92 6.89 5.41 2.44
C LEU A 92 5.49 6.02 2.49
N LEU A 93 4.77 6.07 1.37
CA LEU A 93 3.41 6.60 1.33
C LEU A 93 2.45 5.74 2.17
N TRP A 94 2.54 4.42 2.01
CA TRP A 94 1.69 3.47 2.71
C TRP A 94 1.87 3.55 4.23
N VAL A 95 3.12 3.51 4.73
CA VAL A 95 3.43 3.62 6.16
C VAL A 95 3.06 5.00 6.70
N LEU A 96 3.31 6.07 5.95
CA LEU A 96 2.94 7.43 6.33
C LEU A 96 1.43 7.56 6.52
N LEU A 97 0.65 7.17 5.51
CA LEU A 97 -0.81 7.24 5.56
C LEU A 97 -1.37 6.37 6.67
N TRP A 98 -0.86 5.14 6.78
CA TRP A 98 -1.30 4.21 7.80
C TRP A 98 -1.04 4.79 9.20
N SER A 99 0.17 5.24 9.49
CA SER A 99 0.54 5.77 10.81
C SER A 99 -0.23 7.06 11.15
N LEU A 100 -0.34 7.96 10.18
CA LEU A 100 -1.04 9.24 10.34
C LEU A 100 -2.52 9.01 10.66
N LEU A 101 -3.20 8.18 9.87
CA LEU A 101 -4.62 7.90 10.05
C LEU A 101 -4.88 7.02 11.28
N TYR A 102 -4.00 6.07 11.58
CA TYR A 102 -4.09 5.25 12.79
C TYR A 102 -4.05 6.10 14.06
N GLY A 103 -3.28 7.19 14.07
CA GLY A 103 -3.25 8.14 15.19
C GLY A 103 -4.59 8.83 15.47
N PHE A 104 -5.47 8.96 14.47
CA PHE A 104 -6.83 9.49 14.65
C PHE A 104 -7.85 8.41 15.05
N VAL A 105 -7.57 7.14 14.72
CA VAL A 105 -8.47 6.01 14.99
C VAL A 105 -8.18 5.36 16.34
N ALA A 106 -6.91 5.32 16.76
CA ALA A 106 -6.52 4.78 18.05
C ALA A 106 -6.91 5.76 19.18
N SER A 107 -8.01 5.44 19.87
CA SER A 107 -8.52 6.19 21.02
C SER A 107 -7.43 6.42 22.10
N PRO A 108 -7.42 7.60 22.78
CA PRO A 108 -6.44 7.93 23.83
C PRO A 108 -6.28 6.88 24.94
N GLY A 109 -7.35 6.10 25.22
CA GLY A 109 -7.33 5.08 26.27
C GLY A 109 -6.42 3.87 26.00
N LEU A 110 -5.99 3.65 24.75
CA LEU A 110 -5.06 2.56 24.41
C LEU A 110 -3.60 2.91 24.75
N ILE A 111 -3.22 4.18 24.56
CA ILE A 111 -1.88 4.68 24.86
C ILE A 111 -1.64 4.71 26.38
N GLU A 112 -2.65 5.11 27.15
CA GLU A 112 -2.58 5.15 28.61
C GLU A 112 -2.44 3.74 29.23
N ASN A 113 -3.19 2.76 28.74
CA ASN A 113 -3.09 1.37 29.19
C ASN A 113 -1.77 0.68 28.78
N GLN A 114 -1.22 0.99 27.60
CA GLN A 114 0.09 0.48 27.20
C GLN A 114 1.23 1.12 28.01
N ALA A 115 1.17 2.42 28.30
CA ALA A 115 2.14 3.08 29.16
C ALA A 115 2.13 2.50 30.59
N LEU A 116 0.94 2.29 31.17
CA LEU A 116 0.80 1.68 32.50
C LEU A 116 1.32 0.24 32.54
N ARG A 117 1.10 -0.56 31.48
CA ARG A 117 1.63 -1.93 31.40
C ARG A 117 3.15 -1.99 31.30
N ILE A 118 3.76 -1.08 30.55
CA ILE A 118 5.23 -0.99 30.44
C ILE A 118 5.83 -0.59 31.79
N LEU A 119 5.23 0.40 32.48
CA LEU A 119 5.69 0.79 33.81
C LEU A 119 5.52 -0.34 34.82
N ALA A 120 4.37 -1.04 34.82
CA ALA A 120 4.14 -2.16 35.73
C ALA A 120 5.14 -3.31 35.53
N GLY A 121 5.57 -3.59 34.30
CA GLY A 121 6.59 -4.61 34.01
C GLY A 121 8.03 -4.20 34.33
N ILE A 122 8.29 -2.91 34.61
CA ILE A 122 9.62 -2.41 35.04
C ILE A 122 9.76 -2.45 36.57
N PHE A 123 8.66 -2.42 37.32
CA PHE A 123 8.64 -2.45 38.79
C PHE A 123 8.38 -3.85 39.40
N THR A 124 8.46 -4.91 38.60
CA THR A 124 8.48 -6.33 39.02
C THR A 124 9.75 -6.99 38.56
#